data_AF-A0A6J8D0E2-F1
#
_entry.id   AF-A0A6J8D0E2-F1
#
_cell.length_a   1.000
_cell.length_b   1.000
_cell.length_c   1.000
_cell.angle_alpha   90.00
_cell.angle_beta   90.00
_cell.angle_gamma   90.00
#
_symmetry.space_group_name_H-M   'P 1'
#
loop_
_entity.id
_entity.type
_entity.pdbx_description
1 polymer ?
#
loop_
_entity_poly.entity_id
_entity_poly.type
_entity_poly.pdbx_seq_one_letter_code
_entity_poly.pdbx_strand_id
1 'polypeptide(L)'
;MLSVLKKVDLKHAFVHFEREKITPNIVGMLSRHELEALGVSNTADMMKLRIECIKYGTIKPQKIQGSSGPPKFDIDKSSLENLLDNRFLISDVAKLLLVSERTIYRRMAQFDLSKRTFSELNDDDLDVVLGETIQECPLCGENMLKHMLIAKGIRVQRWRLRDSIQRLDSSGAQKRKSGRLHRRVYNVMGPNHLWHIDTNHKLVRWRFVIIGGVDGFSRMTMFLNAVITTCLKQS
;
A
#
# COMPACT_ATOMS: atom_id res chain seq x y z
N MET A 1 8.62 -17.01 11.85
CA MET A 1 8.35 -16.46 13.21
C MET A 1 9.19 -17.16 14.30
N LEU A 2 9.16 -18.49 14.41
CA LEU A 2 9.92 -19.23 15.45
C LEU A 2 11.42 -18.87 15.52
N SER A 3 12.09 -18.71 14.37
CA SER A 3 13.50 -18.32 14.31
C SER A 3 13.77 -16.90 14.78
N VAL A 4 12.83 -15.97 14.61
CA VAL A 4 12.92 -14.60 15.15
C VAL A 4 12.84 -14.64 16.66
N LEU A 5 11.80 -15.30 17.18
CA LEU A 5 11.54 -15.38 18.62
C LEU A 5 12.69 -16.07 19.36
N LYS A 6 13.30 -17.11 18.78
CA LYS A 6 14.50 -17.73 19.35
C LYS A 6 15.70 -16.78 19.46
N LYS A 7 15.89 -15.86 18.49
CA LYS A 7 17.01 -14.90 18.51
C LYS A 7 16.84 -13.79 19.54
N VAL A 8 15.61 -13.43 19.86
CA VAL A 8 15.29 -12.40 20.86
C VAL A 8 14.90 -12.99 22.22
N ASP A 9 15.12 -14.29 22.42
CA ASP A 9 14.82 -15.02 23.65
C ASP A 9 13.33 -14.99 24.09
N LEU A 10 12.42 -15.00 23.11
CA LEU A 10 10.96 -14.98 23.31
C LEU A 10 10.29 -16.28 22.81
N LYS A 11 10.98 -17.42 22.93
CA LYS A 11 10.46 -18.71 22.43
C LYS A 11 9.13 -19.11 23.08
N HIS A 12 8.89 -18.72 24.33
CA HIS A 12 7.66 -19.01 25.07
C HIS A 12 6.42 -18.39 24.40
N ALA A 13 6.56 -17.24 23.74
CA ALA A 13 5.47 -16.55 23.07
C ALA A 13 5.05 -17.22 21.75
N PHE A 14 5.83 -18.19 21.23
CA PHE A 14 5.60 -18.76 19.90
C PHE A 14 4.20 -19.36 19.73
N VAL A 15 3.67 -20.03 20.76
CA VAL A 15 2.32 -20.65 20.72
C VAL A 15 1.24 -19.60 20.47
N HIS A 16 1.36 -18.40 21.08
CA HIS A 16 0.41 -17.31 20.88
C HIS A 16 0.54 -16.69 19.49
N PHE A 17 1.77 -16.49 19.01
CA PHE A 17 2.02 -15.98 17.67
C PHE A 17 1.55 -16.96 16.57
N GLU A 18 1.67 -18.27 16.79
CA GLU A 18 1.19 -19.29 15.86
C GLU A 18 -0.34 -19.37 15.85
N ARG A 19 -0.97 -19.36 17.04
CA ARG A 19 -2.44 -19.37 17.19
C ARG A 19 -3.09 -18.18 16.50
N GLU A 20 -2.54 -16.98 16.71
CA GLU A 20 -3.05 -15.72 16.15
C GLU A 20 -2.51 -15.44 14.73
N LYS A 21 -1.79 -16.40 14.12
CA LYS A 21 -1.22 -16.32 12.76
C LYS A 21 -0.36 -15.08 12.52
N ILE A 22 0.39 -14.66 13.54
CA ILE A 22 1.21 -13.45 13.50
C ILE A 22 2.53 -13.70 12.78
N THR A 23 2.74 -12.96 11.69
CA THR A 23 3.95 -13.02 10.88
C THR A 23 4.90 -11.84 11.15
N PRO A 24 6.22 -11.98 10.96
CA PRO A 24 7.19 -10.92 11.28
C PRO A 24 6.93 -9.56 10.61
N ASN A 25 6.34 -9.55 9.41
CA ASN A 25 5.99 -8.34 8.68
C ASN A 25 4.83 -7.54 9.31
N ILE A 26 4.02 -8.14 10.19
CA ILE A 26 2.91 -7.45 10.88
C ILE A 26 3.24 -7.08 12.33
N VAL A 27 4.32 -7.61 12.92
CA VAL A 27 4.72 -7.32 14.31
C VAL A 27 4.99 -5.84 14.55
N GLY A 28 5.50 -5.12 13.54
CA GLY A 28 5.69 -3.67 13.61
C GLY A 28 4.39 -2.85 13.64
N MET A 29 3.26 -3.47 13.30
CA MET A 29 1.93 -2.85 13.30
C MET A 29 1.14 -3.14 14.58
N LEU A 30 1.60 -4.09 15.41
CA LEU A 30 0.95 -4.45 16.67
C LEU A 30 1.18 -3.36 17.72
N SER A 31 0.08 -2.96 18.36
CA SER A 31 0.08 -2.07 19.52
C SER A 31 0.75 -2.74 20.72
N ARG A 32 1.04 -1.93 21.74
CA ARG A 32 1.62 -2.41 23.00
C ARG A 32 0.74 -3.48 23.65
N HIS A 33 -0.57 -3.25 23.71
CA HIS A 33 -1.52 -4.18 24.32
C HIS A 33 -1.65 -5.49 23.53
N GLU A 34 -1.57 -5.43 22.20
CA GLU A 34 -1.56 -6.63 21.37
C GLU A 34 -0.28 -7.46 21.59
N LEU A 35 0.88 -6.82 21.77
CA LEU A 35 2.13 -7.52 22.11
C LEU A 35 2.12 -8.09 23.53
N GLU A 36 1.52 -7.39 24.49
CA GLU A 36 1.30 -7.89 25.85
C GLU A 36 0.41 -9.13 25.83
N ALA A 37 -0.68 -9.11 25.06
CA ALA A 37 -1.60 -10.25 24.89
C ALA A 37 -0.94 -11.46 24.21
N LEU A 38 0.12 -11.24 23.41
CA LEU A 38 0.93 -12.29 22.80
C LEU A 38 2.06 -12.81 23.71
N GLY A 39 2.14 -12.34 24.97
CA GLY A 39 3.13 -12.79 25.95
C GLY A 39 4.46 -12.03 25.93
N VAL A 40 4.50 -10.85 25.30
CA VAL A 40 5.67 -9.95 25.29
C VAL A 40 5.33 -8.71 26.12
N SER A 41 5.59 -8.76 27.42
CA SER A 41 5.19 -7.71 28.37
C SER A 41 6.24 -6.60 28.56
N ASN A 42 7.53 -6.91 28.35
CA ASN A 42 8.61 -5.95 28.53
C ASN A 42 8.80 -5.05 27.31
N THR A 43 8.81 -3.73 27.52
CA THR A 43 9.01 -2.72 26.47
C THR A 43 10.36 -2.85 25.76
N ALA A 44 11.41 -3.28 26.46
CA ALA A 44 12.71 -3.53 25.85
C ALA A 44 12.65 -4.73 24.89
N ASP A 45 11.94 -5.79 25.26
CA ASP A 45 11.81 -6.99 24.44
C ASP A 45 10.84 -6.78 23.27
N MET A 46 9.79 -5.96 23.45
CA MET A 46 8.97 -5.46 22.35
C MET A 46 9.83 -4.71 21.32
N MET A 47 10.75 -3.86 21.77
CA MET A 47 11.64 -3.11 20.89
C MET A 47 12.65 -4.02 20.19
N LYS A 48 13.29 -4.95 20.90
CA LYS A 48 14.18 -5.97 20.31
C LYS A 48 13.46 -6.82 19.27
N LEU A 49 12.25 -7.28 19.60
CA LEU A 49 11.41 -8.05 18.70
C LEU A 49 11.06 -7.26 17.44
N ARG A 50 10.66 -5.99 17.59
CA ARG A 50 10.38 -5.10 16.45
C ARG A 50 11.61 -4.90 15.57
N ILE A 51 12.78 -4.65 16.17
CA ILE A 51 14.04 -4.53 15.44
C ILE A 51 14.39 -5.82 14.69
N GLU A 52 14.28 -6.99 15.33
CA GLU A 52 14.58 -8.26 14.67
C GLU A 52 13.53 -8.63 13.61
N CYS A 53 12.27 -8.26 13.79
CA CYS A 53 11.22 -8.43 12.79
C CYS A 53 11.43 -7.52 11.57
N ILE A 54 11.90 -6.27 11.78
CA ILE A 54 12.35 -5.39 10.69
C ILE A 54 13.49 -6.06 9.93
N LYS A 55 14.44 -6.67 10.64
CA LYS A 55 15.54 -7.42 10.02
C LYS A 55 15.12 -8.69 9.31
N TYR A 56 14.03 -9.33 9.75
CA TYR A 56 13.55 -10.58 9.19
C TYR A 56 13.01 -10.43 7.75
N GLY A 57 12.73 -9.20 7.31
CA GLY A 57 12.51 -8.84 5.91
C GLY A 57 13.74 -8.33 5.16
N THR A 58 14.89 -8.18 5.83
CA THR A 58 16.16 -7.69 5.29
C THR A 58 17.27 -8.75 5.45
N ILE A 59 16.94 -10.03 5.33
CA ILE A 59 17.96 -11.07 5.22
C ILE A 59 18.21 -11.26 3.73
N LYS A 60 19.44 -11.01 3.30
CA LYS A 60 19.86 -11.28 1.92
C LYS A 60 19.53 -12.75 1.61
N PRO A 61 18.81 -13.05 0.51
CA PRO A 61 18.44 -14.41 0.17
C PRO A 61 19.66 -15.33 0.19
N GLN A 62 19.50 -16.57 0.66
CA GLN A 62 20.60 -17.54 0.65
C GLN A 62 21.01 -17.86 -0.78
N LYS A 63 22.28 -18.21 -1.02
CA LYS A 63 22.70 -18.68 -2.35
C LYS A 63 22.55 -20.20 -2.41
N ILE A 64 21.77 -20.69 -3.38
CA ILE A 64 21.67 -22.12 -3.70
C ILE A 64 22.70 -22.45 -4.79
N GLN A 65 23.44 -23.55 -4.60
CA GLN A 65 24.27 -24.13 -5.67
C GLN A 65 23.36 -24.80 -6.71
N GLY A 66 23.48 -24.39 -7.96
CA GLY A 66 22.82 -25.06 -9.07
C GLY A 66 23.65 -26.24 -9.59
N SER A 67 23.04 -27.06 -10.45
CA SER A 67 23.72 -28.17 -11.15
C SER A 67 24.87 -27.72 -12.06
N SER A 68 24.88 -26.45 -12.48
CA SER A 68 25.98 -25.85 -13.25
C SER A 68 26.01 -24.34 -13.05
N GLY A 69 27.22 -23.76 -13.01
CA GLY A 69 27.46 -22.32 -12.88
C GLY A 69 27.48 -21.79 -11.44
N PRO A 70 27.68 -20.46 -11.27
CA PRO A 70 27.84 -19.85 -9.95
C PRO A 70 26.54 -19.87 -9.12
N PRO A 71 26.64 -19.91 -7.76
CA PRO A 71 25.49 -19.99 -6.87
C PRO A 71 24.51 -18.82 -7.03
N LYS A 72 23.20 -19.11 -7.00
CA LYS A 72 22.11 -18.15 -7.26
C LYS A 72 21.35 -17.81 -5.98
N PHE A 73 20.96 -16.55 -5.79
CA PHE A 73 20.12 -16.11 -4.66
C PHE A 73 18.74 -16.77 -4.71
N ASP A 74 18.31 -17.42 -3.63
CA ASP A 74 17.02 -18.09 -3.50
C ASP A 74 15.88 -17.10 -3.30
N ILE A 75 15.33 -16.62 -4.41
CA ILE A 75 14.18 -15.72 -4.41
C ILE A 75 13.00 -16.53 -4.92
N ASP A 76 12.06 -16.77 -4.03
CA ASP A 76 10.81 -17.47 -4.31
C ASP A 76 9.95 -16.67 -5.31
N LYS A 77 9.29 -17.38 -6.23
CA LYS A 77 8.46 -16.81 -7.28
C LYS A 77 7.25 -16.06 -6.68
N SER A 78 6.55 -16.70 -5.74
CA SER A 78 5.33 -16.12 -5.16
C SER A 78 5.64 -14.84 -4.36
N SER A 79 6.78 -14.80 -3.70
CA SER A 79 7.26 -13.62 -2.97
C SER A 79 7.56 -12.46 -3.91
N LEU A 80 8.19 -12.74 -5.06
CA LEU A 80 8.50 -11.73 -6.06
C LEU A 80 7.24 -11.23 -6.78
N GLU A 81 6.31 -12.11 -7.12
CA GLU A 81 4.99 -11.77 -7.69
C GLU A 81 4.22 -10.81 -6.77
N ASN A 82 4.11 -11.14 -5.48
CA ASN A 82 3.46 -10.29 -4.50
C ASN A 82 4.09 -8.89 -4.43
N LEU A 83 5.43 -8.79 -4.46
CA LEU A 83 6.12 -7.50 -4.44
C LEU A 83 5.87 -6.66 -5.71
N LEU A 84 5.80 -7.32 -6.87
CA LEU A 84 5.48 -6.66 -8.14
C LEU A 84 4.02 -6.19 -8.19
N ASP A 85 3.11 -6.99 -7.64
CA ASP A 85 1.68 -6.70 -7.52
C ASP A 85 1.38 -5.50 -6.63
N ASN A 86 2.14 -5.36 -5.54
CA ASN A 86 2.08 -4.23 -4.62
C ASN A 86 2.75 -2.94 -5.16
N ARG A 87 3.05 -2.87 -6.48
CA ARG A 87 3.54 -1.68 -7.20
C ARG A 87 4.89 -1.14 -6.75
N PHE A 88 5.67 -1.86 -5.95
CA PHE A 88 7.02 -1.43 -5.58
C PHE A 88 7.88 -1.16 -6.83
N LEU A 89 8.76 -0.14 -6.78
CA LEU A 89 9.76 0.03 -7.82
C LEU A 89 10.74 -1.15 -7.76
N ILE A 90 11.29 -1.55 -8.91
CA ILE A 90 12.28 -2.63 -8.93
C ILE A 90 13.49 -2.28 -8.05
N SER A 91 13.85 -0.99 -8.00
CA SER A 91 14.84 -0.43 -7.07
C SER A 91 14.48 -0.67 -5.60
N ASP A 92 13.20 -0.57 -5.24
CA ASP A 92 12.74 -0.74 -3.87
C ASP A 92 12.66 -2.22 -3.51
N VAL A 93 12.24 -3.07 -4.45
CA VAL A 93 12.28 -4.54 -4.32
C VAL A 93 13.71 -5.03 -4.13
N ALA A 94 14.66 -4.49 -4.92
CA ALA A 94 16.07 -4.83 -4.83
C ALA A 94 16.67 -4.42 -3.48
N LYS A 95 16.35 -3.21 -3.00
CA LYS A 95 16.73 -2.72 -1.66
C LYS A 95 16.12 -3.59 -0.55
N LEU A 96 14.84 -3.93 -0.66
CA LEU A 96 14.12 -4.76 0.31
C LEU A 96 14.77 -6.15 0.43
N LEU A 97 15.10 -6.77 -0.71
CA LEU A 97 15.70 -8.10 -0.76
C LEU A 97 17.25 -8.08 -0.65
N LEU A 98 17.88 -6.92 -0.46
CA LEU A 98 19.33 -6.76 -0.38
C LEU A 98 20.11 -7.40 -1.54
N VAL A 99 19.57 -7.30 -2.75
CA VAL A 99 20.19 -7.79 -3.99
C VAL A 99 20.32 -6.66 -5.01
N SER A 100 21.12 -6.87 -6.05
CA SER A 100 21.17 -5.93 -7.18
C SER A 100 19.87 -5.98 -7.99
N GLU A 101 19.47 -4.87 -8.60
CA GLU A 101 18.34 -4.83 -9.52
C GLU A 101 18.50 -5.87 -10.65
N ARG A 102 19.74 -6.08 -11.13
CA ARG A 102 20.07 -7.12 -12.12
C ARG A 102 19.64 -8.52 -11.66
N THR A 103 19.73 -8.82 -10.38
CA THR A 103 19.26 -10.10 -9.81
C THR A 103 17.76 -10.23 -9.90
N ILE A 104 17.02 -9.15 -9.61
CA ILE A 104 15.56 -9.10 -9.73
C ILE A 104 15.13 -9.25 -11.18
N TYR A 105 15.71 -8.48 -12.11
CA TYR A 105 15.41 -8.62 -13.55
C TYR A 105 15.67 -10.02 -14.09
N ARG A 106 16.77 -10.67 -13.67
CA ARG A 106 17.07 -12.05 -14.07
C ARG A 106 16.03 -13.05 -13.53
N ARG A 107 15.57 -12.86 -12.28
CA ARG A 107 14.52 -13.71 -11.69
C ARG A 107 13.17 -13.47 -12.34
N MET A 108 12.85 -12.22 -12.68
CA MET A 108 11.67 -11.88 -13.45
C MET A 108 11.68 -12.59 -14.81
N ALA A 109 12.79 -12.53 -15.56
CA ALA A 109 12.92 -13.24 -16.83
C ALA A 109 12.83 -14.78 -16.67
N GLN A 110 13.42 -15.34 -15.61
CA GLN A 110 13.36 -16.78 -15.34
C GLN A 110 11.94 -17.29 -15.04
N PHE A 111 11.13 -16.47 -14.37
CA PHE A 111 9.77 -16.82 -13.96
C PHE A 111 8.70 -16.30 -14.93
N ASP A 112 9.12 -15.69 -16.04
CA ASP A 112 8.28 -14.98 -17.01
C ASP A 112 7.38 -13.91 -16.38
N LEU A 113 7.94 -13.18 -15.41
CA LEU A 113 7.26 -12.11 -14.69
C LEU A 113 7.52 -10.77 -15.35
N SER A 114 6.44 -10.03 -15.56
CA SER A 114 6.49 -8.63 -15.98
C SER A 114 5.86 -7.75 -14.92
N LYS A 115 6.46 -6.58 -14.66
CA LYS A 115 5.77 -5.53 -13.88
C LYS A 115 4.47 -5.08 -14.56
N ARG A 116 4.33 -5.42 -15.85
CA ARG A 116 3.21 -5.10 -16.73
C ARG A 116 2.48 -6.37 -17.16
N THR A 117 2.25 -7.33 -16.26
CA THR A 117 1.32 -8.42 -16.56
C THR A 117 -0.09 -7.84 -16.65
N PHE A 118 -0.63 -7.84 -17.87
CA PHE A 118 -2.00 -7.47 -18.17
C PHE A 118 -2.79 -8.75 -18.41
N SER A 119 -4.08 -8.73 -18.08
CA SER A 119 -4.99 -9.82 -18.38
C SER A 119 -5.13 -9.95 -19.89
N GLU A 120 -5.14 -11.18 -20.39
CA GLU A 120 -5.56 -11.49 -21.76
C GLU A 120 -7.08 -11.35 -21.83
N LEU A 121 -7.53 -10.10 -21.98
CA LEU A 121 -8.92 -9.73 -22.14
C LEU A 121 -9.02 -8.92 -23.43
N ASN A 122 -9.95 -9.26 -24.32
CA ASN A 122 -10.21 -8.47 -25.52
C ASN A 122 -10.90 -7.13 -25.14
N ASP A 123 -11.07 -6.22 -26.10
CA ASP A 123 -11.68 -4.91 -25.82
C ASP A 123 -13.19 -4.99 -25.60
N ASP A 124 -13.88 -5.96 -26.20
CA ASP A 124 -15.34 -6.11 -26.07
C ASP A 124 -15.73 -6.64 -24.68
N ASP A 125 -15.04 -7.66 -24.19
CA ASP A 125 -15.20 -8.20 -22.83
C ASP A 125 -14.79 -7.17 -21.78
N LEU A 126 -13.76 -6.36 -22.07
CA LEU A 126 -13.39 -5.24 -21.21
C LEU A 126 -14.53 -4.22 -21.12
N ASP A 127 -15.16 -3.89 -22.25
CA ASP A 127 -16.26 -2.94 -22.30
C ASP A 127 -17.49 -3.46 -21.52
N VAL A 128 -17.77 -4.76 -21.57
CA VAL A 128 -18.83 -5.40 -20.76
C VAL A 128 -18.56 -5.25 -19.27
N VAL A 129 -17.39 -5.73 -18.80
CA VAL A 129 -17.04 -5.71 -17.36
C VAL A 129 -16.92 -4.27 -16.84
N LEU A 130 -16.39 -3.37 -17.66
CA LEU A 130 -16.29 -1.96 -17.28
C LEU A 130 -17.65 -1.28 -17.26
N GLY A 131 -18.56 -1.64 -18.18
CA GLY A 131 -19.95 -1.18 -18.18
C GLY A 131 -20.68 -1.53 -16.88
N GLU A 132 -20.58 -2.78 -16.44
CA GLU A 132 -21.11 -3.23 -15.14
C GLU A 132 -20.50 -2.43 -13.98
N THR A 133 -19.18 -2.25 -14.00
CA THR A 133 -18.45 -1.52 -12.95
C THR A 133 -18.82 -0.03 -12.90
N ILE A 134 -19.10 0.59 -14.05
CA ILE A 134 -19.60 1.97 -14.13
C ILE A 134 -21.04 2.07 -13.61
N GLN A 135 -21.89 1.07 -13.86
CA GLN A 135 -23.23 1.04 -13.28
C GLN A 135 -23.21 0.92 -11.76
N GLU A 136 -22.29 0.11 -11.21
CA GLU A 136 -22.06 0.01 -9.76
C GLU A 136 -21.58 1.36 -9.17
N CYS A 137 -20.75 2.12 -9.90
CA CYS A 137 -20.25 3.43 -9.47
C CYS A 137 -20.20 4.49 -10.59
N PRO A 138 -21.32 5.20 -10.87
CA PRO A 138 -21.44 6.09 -12.03
C PRO A 138 -20.55 7.34 -12.00
N LEU A 139 -20.14 7.77 -10.81
CA LEU A 139 -19.35 8.99 -10.60
C LEU A 139 -17.85 8.70 -10.41
N CYS A 140 -17.44 7.43 -10.50
CA CYS A 140 -16.07 7.01 -10.27
C CYS A 140 -15.11 7.55 -11.36
N GLY A 141 -13.96 8.08 -10.93
CA GLY A 141 -12.89 8.50 -11.82
C GLY A 141 -12.10 7.32 -12.40
N GLU A 142 -11.29 7.57 -13.44
CA GLU A 142 -10.41 6.57 -14.10
C GLU A 142 -9.62 5.73 -13.09
N ASN A 143 -9.04 6.37 -12.07
CA ASN A 143 -8.26 5.67 -11.06
C ASN A 143 -9.11 4.72 -10.22
N MET A 144 -10.33 5.09 -9.85
CA MET A 144 -11.19 4.22 -9.05
C MET A 144 -11.62 3.00 -9.86
N LEU A 145 -12.11 3.23 -11.09
CA LEU A 145 -12.47 2.16 -12.03
C LEU A 145 -11.31 1.18 -12.25
N LYS A 146 -10.08 1.70 -12.42
CA LYS A 146 -8.88 0.87 -12.50
C LYS A 146 -8.68 -0.02 -11.27
N HIS A 147 -8.88 0.51 -10.06
CA HIS A 147 -8.70 -0.28 -8.84
C HIS A 147 -9.83 -1.30 -8.66
N MET A 148 -11.06 -0.99 -9.06
CA MET A 148 -12.16 -1.95 -9.07
C MET A 148 -11.88 -3.12 -10.02
N LEU A 149 -11.38 -2.85 -11.24
CA LEU A 149 -10.94 -3.92 -12.14
C LEU A 149 -9.82 -4.77 -11.53
N ILE A 150 -8.83 -4.13 -10.87
CA ILE A 150 -7.75 -4.87 -10.17
C ILE A 150 -8.32 -5.74 -9.05
N ALA A 151 -9.31 -5.26 -8.30
CA ALA A 151 -9.98 -6.04 -7.26
C ALA A 151 -10.74 -7.24 -7.84
N LYS A 152 -11.27 -7.10 -9.07
CA LYS A 152 -11.85 -8.19 -9.87
C LYS A 152 -10.78 -9.09 -10.54
N GLY A 153 -9.49 -8.89 -10.25
CA GLY A 153 -8.38 -9.66 -10.84
C GLY A 153 -7.99 -9.25 -12.27
N ILE A 154 -8.59 -8.20 -12.82
CA ILE A 154 -8.40 -7.74 -14.19
C ILE A 154 -7.39 -6.60 -14.22
N ARG A 155 -6.33 -6.77 -15.02
CA ARG A 155 -5.30 -5.75 -15.22
C ARG A 155 -5.26 -5.33 -16.68
N VAL A 156 -5.61 -4.09 -16.94
CA VAL A 156 -5.60 -3.52 -18.29
C VAL A 156 -4.62 -2.37 -18.42
N GLN A 157 -4.11 -2.19 -19.64
CA GLN A 157 -3.28 -1.05 -20.01
C GLN A 157 -4.09 0.23 -19.78
N ARG A 158 -3.42 1.29 -19.30
CA ARG A 158 -4.08 2.57 -19.03
C ARG A 158 -4.76 3.16 -20.27
N TRP A 159 -4.13 3.02 -21.43
CA TRP A 159 -4.70 3.52 -22.69
C TRP A 159 -5.97 2.74 -23.07
N ARG A 160 -5.95 1.39 -23.01
CA ARG A 160 -7.14 0.56 -23.24
C ARG A 160 -8.29 0.88 -22.30
N LEU A 161 -8.00 1.07 -21.01
CA LEU A 161 -8.99 1.49 -20.03
C LEU A 161 -9.62 2.84 -20.42
N ARG A 162 -8.81 3.81 -20.86
CA ARG A 162 -9.33 5.13 -21.27
C ARG A 162 -10.19 5.04 -22.52
N ASP A 163 -9.76 4.26 -23.50
CA ASP A 163 -10.51 4.06 -24.74
C ASP A 163 -11.86 3.38 -24.44
N SER A 164 -11.86 2.37 -23.57
CA SER A 164 -13.08 1.72 -23.06
C SER A 164 -14.00 2.69 -22.32
N ILE A 165 -13.48 3.50 -21.39
CA ILE A 165 -14.26 4.55 -20.71
C ILE A 165 -14.83 5.54 -21.73
N GLN A 166 -14.07 5.91 -22.76
CA GLN A 166 -14.54 6.85 -23.78
C GLN A 166 -15.65 6.25 -24.65
N ARG A 167 -15.57 4.95 -24.98
CA ARG A 167 -16.63 4.23 -25.70
C ARG A 167 -17.91 4.11 -24.89
N LEU A 168 -17.79 3.80 -23.59
CA LEU A 168 -18.93 3.55 -22.70
C LEU A 168 -19.55 4.82 -22.11
N ASP A 169 -18.73 5.82 -21.76
CA ASP A 169 -19.12 7.00 -20.99
C ASP A 169 -18.47 8.29 -21.52
N SER A 170 -18.63 8.56 -22.82
CA SER A 170 -18.16 9.82 -23.43
C SER A 170 -18.78 11.05 -22.75
N SER A 171 -20.07 10.98 -22.39
CA SER A 171 -20.81 12.08 -21.78
C SER A 171 -20.45 12.31 -20.30
N GLY A 172 -20.27 11.26 -19.50
CA GLY A 172 -19.87 11.38 -18.09
C GLY A 172 -18.41 11.76 -17.93
N ALA A 173 -17.53 11.40 -18.87
CA ALA A 173 -16.18 11.95 -18.94
C ALA A 173 -16.19 13.48 -19.15
N GLN A 174 -17.09 13.99 -20.01
CA GLN A 174 -17.28 15.43 -20.25
C GLN A 174 -17.85 16.13 -19.00
N LYS A 175 -18.89 15.57 -18.37
CA LYS A 175 -19.49 16.10 -17.13
C LYS A 175 -18.50 16.16 -15.97
N ARG A 176 -17.62 15.17 -15.83
CA ARG A 176 -16.56 15.17 -14.80
C ARG A 176 -15.50 16.26 -15.07
N LYS A 177 -15.22 16.59 -16.34
CA LYS A 177 -14.35 17.72 -16.69
C LYS A 177 -15.02 19.07 -16.38
N SER A 178 -16.33 19.21 -16.62
CA SER A 178 -17.06 20.45 -16.37
C SER A 178 -17.34 20.68 -14.87
N GLY A 179 -17.49 19.62 -14.07
CA GLY A 179 -17.70 19.68 -12.63
C GLY A 179 -16.44 19.95 -11.80
N ARG A 180 -15.35 20.46 -12.41
CA ARG A 180 -14.14 20.80 -11.67
C ARG A 180 -14.49 21.88 -10.65
N LEU A 181 -14.39 21.55 -9.37
CA LEU A 181 -14.53 22.50 -8.26
C LEU A 181 -13.66 23.72 -8.54
N HIS A 182 -14.30 24.85 -8.85
CA HIS A 182 -13.64 26.13 -8.90
C HIS A 182 -13.12 26.42 -7.50
N ARG A 183 -11.81 26.63 -7.38
CA ARG A 183 -11.23 27.10 -6.11
C ARG A 183 -11.89 28.42 -5.78
N ARG A 184 -12.65 28.45 -4.68
CA ARG A 184 -13.27 29.66 -4.17
C ARG A 184 -12.18 30.54 -3.58
N VAL A 185 -12.10 31.79 -4.04
CA VAL A 185 -11.27 32.81 -3.40
C VAL A 185 -12.13 33.45 -2.32
N TYR A 186 -11.81 33.14 -1.07
CA TYR A 186 -12.46 33.77 0.07
C TYR A 186 -11.71 35.07 0.39
N ASN A 187 -12.41 36.20 0.29
CA ASN A 187 -11.93 37.50 0.74
C ASN A 187 -12.75 37.91 1.98
N VAL A 188 -12.06 38.20 3.08
CA VAL A 188 -12.70 38.55 4.35
C VAL A 188 -12.16 39.89 4.85
N MET A 189 -12.95 40.58 5.67
CA MET A 189 -12.68 41.99 6.05
C MET A 189 -11.56 42.16 7.09
N GLY A 190 -11.11 41.08 7.74
CA GLY A 190 -10.02 41.13 8.71
C GLY A 190 -9.71 39.77 9.34
N PRO A 191 -8.69 39.71 10.22
CA PRO A 191 -8.33 38.48 10.95
C PRO A 191 -9.52 37.91 11.73
N ASN A 192 -9.55 36.59 11.92
CA ASN A 192 -10.57 35.84 12.65
C ASN A 192 -12.00 35.92 12.10
N HIS A 193 -12.21 36.47 10.91
CA HIS A 193 -13.53 36.47 10.26
C HIS A 193 -13.90 35.12 9.62
N LEU A 194 -12.90 34.33 9.21
CA LEU A 194 -13.10 33.02 8.59
C LEU A 194 -11.89 32.14 8.86
N TRP A 195 -12.11 30.92 9.32
CA TRP A 195 -11.05 29.91 9.44
C TRP A 195 -11.24 28.82 8.39
N HIS A 196 -10.17 28.48 7.70
CA HIS A 196 -10.08 27.29 6.86
C HIS A 196 -9.60 26.13 7.72
N ILE A 197 -10.46 25.14 7.94
CA ILE A 197 -10.12 23.91 8.66
C ILE A 197 -9.96 22.79 7.65
N ASP A 198 -8.82 22.09 7.70
CA ASP A 198 -8.53 20.96 6.81
C ASP A 198 -7.83 19.82 7.57
N THR A 199 -7.98 18.61 7.04
CA THR A 199 -7.42 17.37 7.60
C THR A 199 -6.43 16.75 6.63
N ASN A 200 -5.19 16.57 7.07
CA ASN A 200 -4.14 15.92 6.31
C ASN A 200 -4.02 14.45 6.72
N HIS A 201 -4.42 13.57 5.78
CA HIS A 201 -4.42 12.12 5.94
C HIS A 201 -3.16 11.43 5.39
N LYS A 202 -2.11 12.15 5.00
CA LYS A 202 -0.89 11.53 4.45
C LYS A 202 -0.22 10.56 5.42
N LEU A 203 -0.42 10.76 6.72
CA LEU A 203 0.14 9.91 7.77
C LEU A 203 -0.86 8.87 8.33
N VAL A 204 -2.01 8.67 7.66
CA VAL A 204 -3.05 7.75 8.13
C VAL A 204 -2.55 6.30 8.28
N ARG A 205 -1.55 5.90 7.48
CA ARG A 205 -0.87 4.59 7.61
C ARG A 205 -0.26 4.36 8.99
N TRP A 206 0.23 5.42 9.64
CA TRP A 206 0.77 5.39 11.00
C TRP A 206 -0.27 5.81 12.03
N ARG A 207 -1.56 5.82 11.66
CA ARG A 207 -2.70 6.23 12.48
C ARG A 207 -2.70 7.70 12.89
N PHE A 208 -1.92 8.56 12.23
CA PHE A 208 -1.94 10.00 12.49
C PHE A 208 -2.76 10.73 11.43
N VAL A 209 -3.68 11.58 11.90
CA VAL A 209 -4.36 12.58 11.09
C VAL A 209 -4.03 13.95 11.67
N ILE A 210 -3.50 14.84 10.84
CA ILE A 210 -3.20 16.21 11.26
C ILE A 210 -4.39 17.08 10.91
N ILE A 211 -4.97 17.75 11.90
CA ILE A 211 -6.06 18.71 11.75
C ILE A 211 -5.46 20.10 11.93
N GLY A 212 -5.63 20.97 10.94
CA GLY A 212 -5.12 22.33 10.98
C GLY A 212 -6.21 23.35 10.70
N GLY A 213 -6.14 24.49 11.36
CA GLY A 213 -6.95 25.67 11.09
C GLY A 213 -6.06 26.83 10.66
N VAL A 214 -6.41 27.51 9.58
CA VAL A 214 -5.70 28.69 9.05
C VAL A 214 -6.68 29.85 8.94
N ASP A 215 -6.27 31.02 9.40
CA ASP A 215 -7.06 32.25 9.24
C ASP A 215 -7.14 32.66 7.76
N GLY A 216 -8.36 32.97 7.30
CA GLY A 216 -8.65 33.28 5.90
C GLY A 216 -8.10 34.62 5.44
N PHE A 217 -7.88 35.56 6.37
CA PHE A 217 -7.32 36.89 6.08
C PHE A 217 -5.79 36.87 6.10
N SER A 218 -5.22 36.61 7.28
CA SER A 218 -3.78 36.69 7.55
C SER A 218 -2.99 35.49 7.02
N ARG A 219 -3.67 34.38 6.68
CA ARG A 219 -3.04 33.08 6.36
C ARG A 219 -2.22 32.49 7.52
N MET A 220 -2.40 32.99 8.73
CA MET A 220 -1.72 32.48 9.92
C MET A 220 -2.35 31.17 10.39
N THR A 221 -1.50 30.20 10.78
CA THR A 221 -1.96 28.95 11.40
C THR A 221 -2.53 29.26 12.78
N MET A 222 -3.83 29.01 12.97
CA MET A 222 -4.53 29.23 14.23
C MET A 222 -4.33 28.05 15.18
N PHE A 223 -4.34 26.84 14.63
CA PHE A 223 -4.03 25.63 15.38
C PHE A 223 -3.52 24.52 14.46
N LEU A 224 -2.79 23.59 15.05
CA LEU A 224 -2.39 22.34 14.43
C LEU A 224 -2.44 21.25 15.48
N ASN A 225 -3.24 20.22 15.25
CA ASN A 225 -3.43 19.12 16.18
C ASN A 225 -3.20 17.78 15.47
N ALA A 226 -2.53 16.85 16.13
CA ALA A 226 -2.33 15.49 15.64
C ALA A 226 -3.24 14.54 16.41
N VAL A 227 -4.18 13.90 15.71
CA VAL A 227 -5.11 12.94 16.29
C VAL A 227 -4.70 11.53 15.90
N ILE A 228 -4.66 10.64 16.89
CA ILE A 228 -4.45 9.20 16.67
C ILE A 228 -5.80 8.57 16.34
N THR A 229 -5.95 8.04 15.13
CA THR A 229 -7.18 7.35 14.72
C THR A 229 -7.15 5.93 15.29
N THR A 230 -8.03 5.63 16.25
CA THR A 230 -8.20 4.29 16.83
C THR A 230 -9.11 3.38 16.01
N CYS A 231 -9.73 3.91 14.95
CA CYS A 231 -10.73 3.19 14.16
C CYS A 231 -10.21 2.82 12.76
N LEU A 232 -9.83 1.55 12.60
CA LEU A 232 -10.00 0.80 11.36
C LEU A 232 -10.61 -0.56 11.73
N LYS A 233 -11.90 -0.57 12.05
CA LYS A 233 -12.69 -1.79 11.82
C LYS A 233 -13.02 -1.84 10.35
N GLN A 234 -12.68 -2.98 9.77
CA GLN A 234 -12.84 -3.38 8.39
C GLN A 234 -14.28 -3.23 7.90
N SER A 235 -14.42 -2.85 6.63
CA SER A 235 -15.40 -3.41 5.70
C SER A 235 -14.74 -3.44 4.32
#